data_AF-A0A2D5YMB6-F1
#
_entry.id   AF-A0A2D5YMB6-F1
#
_cell.length_a   1.000
_cell.length_b   1.000
_cell.length_c   1.000
_cell.angle_alpha   90.00
_cell.angle_beta   90.00
_cell.angle_gamma   90.00
#
_symmetry.space_group_name_H-M   'P 1'
#
loop_
_entity.id
_entity.type
_entity.pdbx_description
1 polymer ?
#
loop_
_entity_poly.entity_id
_entity_poly.type
_entity_poly.pdbx_seq_one_letter_code
_entity_poly.pdbx_strand_id
1 'polypeptide(L)'
;MKKTFIAIMTLSLVSCASIYRRPESIQDKMSRYRSKEIRTNIVPDYFAKDFSFRGRIPASAEDSLDYTNKNLYFLSLYKQYEHFSELYPSFKKNVKYCPRFHQELLTYRETKKTTTFVKKEKITENHDFLNVVSKGHSNVEEGIKKHMNRNFDEIIQLCEQGYSHNYYIYENLVTLSKEPGVILRNKESYNILLKNPIFFNQKLLTTIGSERRIQSRGIASTTLDQDFIKEASHRVGAKWFSYYLKR
;
A
#
# COMPACT_ATOMS: atom_id res chain seq x y z
N MET A 1 45.74 -52.44 15.98
CA MET A 1 44.82 -51.49 16.65
C MET A 1 44.91 -50.04 16.16
N LYS A 2 45.99 -49.57 15.51
CA LYS A 2 46.07 -48.18 14.96
C LYS A 2 45.21 -47.92 13.71
N LYS A 3 44.91 -48.93 12.88
CA LYS A 3 44.14 -48.75 11.63
C LYS A 3 42.63 -48.59 11.86
N THR A 4 42.08 -49.14 12.95
CA THR A 4 40.66 -49.01 13.31
C THR A 4 40.34 -47.65 13.92
N PHE A 5 41.31 -47.03 14.61
CA PHE A 5 41.14 -45.69 15.19
C PHE A 5 41.05 -44.58 14.14
N ILE A 6 41.75 -44.73 13.01
CA ILE A 6 41.74 -43.76 11.91
C ILE A 6 40.40 -43.81 11.14
N ALA A 7 39.83 -45.00 10.96
CA ALA A 7 38.55 -45.17 10.27
C ALA A 7 37.36 -44.57 11.05
N ILE A 8 37.40 -44.61 12.38
CA ILE A 8 36.35 -44.03 13.25
C ILE A 8 36.43 -42.49 13.26
N MET A 9 37.65 -41.92 13.18
CA MET A 9 37.88 -40.48 13.11
C MET A 9 37.45 -39.86 11.77
N THR A 10 37.53 -40.61 10.67
CA THR A 10 37.03 -40.12 9.36
C THR A 10 35.52 -40.19 9.23
N LEU A 11 34.83 -41.08 9.96
CA LEU A 11 33.37 -41.19 9.91
C LEU A 11 32.65 -40.06 10.65
N SER A 12 33.25 -39.50 11.71
CA SER A 12 32.65 -38.42 12.50
C SER A 12 32.69 -37.05 11.81
N LEU A 13 33.59 -36.84 10.84
CA LEU A 13 33.69 -35.58 10.10
C LEU A 13 32.68 -35.43 8.96
N VAL A 14 32.11 -36.53 8.45
CA VAL A 14 31.11 -36.50 7.36
C VAL A 14 29.69 -36.18 7.87
N SER A 15 29.42 -36.41 9.16
CA SER A 15 28.08 -36.22 9.73
C SER A 15 27.70 -34.75 9.97
N CYS A 16 28.65 -33.81 9.90
CA CYS A 16 28.39 -32.38 10.06
C CYS A 16 28.17 -31.65 8.73
N ALA A 17 28.49 -32.26 7.59
CA ALA A 17 28.32 -31.65 6.26
C ALA A 17 26.94 -31.92 5.62
N SER A 18 26.18 -32.92 6.12
CA SER A 18 24.89 -33.31 5.56
C SER A 18 23.68 -32.55 6.12
N ILE A 19 23.88 -31.65 7.09
CA ILE A 19 22.80 -30.87 7.73
C ILE A 19 22.84 -29.40 7.28
N TYR A 20 23.29 -29.13 6.06
CA TYR A 20 23.05 -27.82 5.43
C TYR A 20 21.63 -27.80 4.86
N ARG A 21 20.64 -27.44 5.69
CA ARG A 21 19.31 -27.08 5.18
C ARG A 21 19.48 -25.89 4.24
N ARG A 22 19.21 -26.08 2.95
CA ARG A 22 19.14 -24.95 2.01
C ARG A 22 18.21 -23.88 2.58
N PRO A 23 18.59 -22.60 2.55
CA PRO A 23 17.66 -21.53 2.88
C PRO A 23 16.47 -21.62 1.93
N GLU A 24 15.27 -21.69 2.49
CA GLU A 24 14.04 -21.79 1.71
C GLU A 24 13.88 -20.59 0.77
N SER A 25 13.34 -20.84 -0.42
CA SER A 25 13.05 -19.78 -1.38
C SER A 25 12.00 -18.81 -0.82
N ILE A 26 12.02 -17.56 -1.28
CA ILE A 26 11.01 -16.56 -0.88
C ILE A 26 9.60 -17.07 -1.22
N GLN A 27 9.45 -17.71 -2.39
CA GLN A 27 8.21 -18.38 -2.80
C GLN A 27 7.75 -19.42 -1.78
N ASP A 28 8.65 -20.27 -1.25
CA ASP A 28 8.32 -21.31 -0.26
C ASP A 28 8.02 -20.77 1.13
N LYS A 29 8.57 -19.60 1.49
CA LYS A 29 8.23 -18.90 2.74
C LYS A 29 6.87 -18.22 2.63
N MET A 30 6.59 -17.59 1.50
CA MET A 30 5.32 -16.90 1.26
C MET A 30 4.15 -17.88 1.05
N SER A 31 4.41 -19.08 0.52
CA SER A 31 3.37 -20.11 0.31
C SER A 31 2.84 -20.76 1.60
N ARG A 32 3.64 -20.75 2.68
CA ARG A 32 3.25 -21.31 3.99
C ARG A 32 2.76 -20.26 4.99
N TYR A 33 2.91 -18.98 4.69
CA TYR A 33 2.39 -17.93 5.53
C TYR A 33 0.86 -17.94 5.48
N ARG A 34 0.21 -18.48 6.52
CA ARG A 34 -1.22 -18.25 6.80
C ARG A 34 -1.30 -17.19 7.88
N SER A 35 -1.81 -16.01 7.54
CA SER A 35 -2.06 -14.95 8.51
C SER A 35 -3.04 -15.46 9.58
N LYS A 36 -2.63 -15.37 10.85
CA LYS A 36 -3.46 -15.81 11.99
C LYS A 36 -4.40 -14.72 12.51
N GLU A 37 -4.58 -13.62 11.77
CA GLU A 37 -5.45 -12.51 12.17
C GLU A 37 -6.34 -12.06 11.00
N ILE A 38 -7.62 -12.40 11.08
CA ILE A 38 -8.67 -11.96 10.15
C ILE A 38 -9.02 -10.47 10.36
N ARG A 39 -8.32 -9.75 11.25
CA ARG A 39 -8.57 -8.33 11.56
C ARG A 39 -7.81 -7.35 10.67
N THR A 40 -6.86 -7.81 9.85
CA THR A 40 -6.12 -6.92 8.95
C THR A 40 -6.96 -6.59 7.71
N ASN A 41 -6.81 -5.38 7.19
CA ASN A 41 -7.42 -4.99 5.92
C ASN A 41 -6.84 -5.81 4.76
N ILE A 42 -7.48 -6.95 4.47
CA ILE A 42 -7.05 -7.82 3.37
C ILE A 42 -7.47 -7.11 2.08
N VAL A 43 -6.47 -6.66 1.32
CA VAL A 43 -6.68 -6.15 -0.02
C VAL A 43 -7.27 -7.29 -0.87
N PRO A 44 -8.39 -7.06 -1.57
CA PRO A 44 -8.94 -8.07 -2.44
C PRO A 44 -7.93 -8.54 -3.49
N ASP A 45 -7.89 -9.84 -3.79
CA ASP A 45 -7.06 -10.37 -4.87
C ASP A 45 -7.56 -9.82 -6.21
N TYR A 46 -6.83 -8.84 -6.74
CA TYR A 46 -7.07 -8.23 -8.03
C TYR A 46 -5.86 -8.43 -8.94
N PHE A 47 -6.13 -8.86 -10.18
CA PHE A 47 -5.15 -8.95 -11.23
C PHE A 47 -5.63 -8.10 -12.39
N ALA A 48 -4.87 -7.06 -12.73
CA ALA A 48 -5.12 -6.29 -13.93
C ALA A 48 -5.04 -7.21 -15.14
N LYS A 49 -6.05 -7.23 -16.01
CA LYS A 49 -6.01 -7.99 -17.27
C LYS A 49 -5.01 -7.38 -18.25
N ASP A 50 -5.05 -6.06 -18.40
CA ASP A 50 -4.15 -5.32 -19.27
C ASP A 50 -3.49 -4.16 -18.52
N PHE A 51 -2.19 -3.98 -18.74
CA PHE A 51 -1.44 -2.83 -18.26
C PHE A 51 -0.44 -2.39 -19.34
N SER A 52 -0.54 -1.12 -19.75
CA SER A 52 0.39 -0.50 -20.67
C SER A 52 0.60 0.95 -20.25
N PHE A 53 1.86 1.32 -20.02
CA PHE A 53 2.25 2.69 -19.74
C PHE A 53 3.25 3.16 -20.80
N ARG A 54 2.75 3.94 -21.76
CA ARG A 54 3.57 4.67 -22.74
C ARG A 54 3.55 6.15 -22.36
N GLY A 55 4.60 6.60 -21.69
CA GLY A 55 4.73 7.98 -21.21
C GLY A 55 6.11 8.26 -20.62
N ARG A 56 6.57 9.51 -20.76
CA ARG A 56 7.76 10.02 -20.07
C ARG A 56 7.34 10.56 -18.70
N ILE A 57 8.19 10.38 -17.71
CA ILE A 57 8.01 10.98 -16.37
C ILE A 57 8.84 12.27 -16.38
N PRO A 58 8.27 13.43 -15.99
CA PRO A 58 9.03 14.67 -15.91
C PRO A 58 10.13 14.57 -14.85
N ALA A 59 11.31 15.12 -15.15
CA ALA A 59 12.46 15.12 -14.24
C ALA A 59 12.22 15.98 -12.98
N SER A 60 11.40 17.02 -13.08
CA SER A 60 11.06 17.94 -11.97
C SER A 60 10.13 17.36 -10.91
N ALA A 61 9.92 16.05 -10.89
CA ALA A 61 9.02 15.39 -9.95
C ALA A 61 9.65 15.12 -8.57
N GLU A 62 10.88 15.57 -8.34
CA GLU A 62 11.79 15.10 -7.29
C GLU A 62 11.71 15.82 -5.92
N ASP A 63 10.65 16.57 -5.65
CA ASP A 63 10.41 17.05 -4.28
C ASP A 63 10.11 15.84 -3.37
N SER A 64 11.15 15.39 -2.66
CA SER A 64 11.06 14.29 -1.70
C SER A 64 10.47 14.81 -0.40
N LEU A 65 9.40 14.18 0.08
CA LEU A 65 8.86 14.50 1.40
C LEU A 65 9.68 13.82 2.49
N ASP A 66 10.09 14.59 3.51
CA ASP A 66 10.82 14.09 4.67
C ASP A 66 9.89 13.42 5.69
N TYR A 67 9.45 12.20 5.36
CA TYR A 67 8.69 11.34 6.27
C TYR A 67 9.39 9.99 6.47
N THR A 68 9.19 9.36 7.61
CA THR A 68 9.49 7.93 7.74
C THR A 68 8.54 7.12 6.86
N ASN A 69 8.95 5.92 6.42
CA ASN A 69 8.06 5.02 5.65
C ASN A 69 6.75 4.75 6.39
N LYS A 70 6.82 4.67 7.71
CA LYS A 70 5.68 4.46 8.60
C LYS A 70 4.72 5.64 8.60
N ASN A 71 5.23 6.87 8.79
CA ASN A 71 4.40 8.07 8.77
C ASN A 71 3.77 8.26 7.39
N LEU A 72 4.54 8.03 6.33
CA LEU A 72 4.06 8.11 4.97
C LEU A 72 2.94 7.11 4.68
N TYR A 73 3.09 5.87 5.13
CA TYR A 73 2.06 4.84 4.99
C TYR A 73 0.78 5.23 5.73
N PHE A 74 0.90 5.63 7.00
CA PHE A 74 -0.23 6.06 7.82
C PHE A 74 -0.97 7.25 7.20
N LEU A 75 -0.25 8.32 6.84
CA LEU A 75 -0.84 9.52 6.24
C LEU A 75 -1.46 9.24 4.87
N SER A 76 -0.85 8.36 4.07
CA SER A 76 -1.44 7.89 2.80
C SER A 76 -2.79 7.22 3.05
N LEU A 77 -2.83 6.25 3.96
CA LEU A 77 -4.05 5.49 4.27
C LEU A 77 -5.14 6.38 4.87
N TYR A 78 -4.76 7.27 5.79
CA TYR A 78 -5.68 8.21 6.44
C TYR A 78 -6.28 9.20 5.42
N LYS A 79 -5.45 9.82 4.58
CA LYS A 79 -5.91 10.74 3.52
C LYS A 79 -6.87 10.05 2.56
N GLN A 80 -6.56 8.82 2.15
CA GLN A 80 -7.44 8.03 1.28
C GLN A 80 -8.77 7.68 1.95
N TYR A 81 -8.76 7.34 3.24
CA TYR A 81 -9.98 7.12 4.00
C TYR A 81 -10.85 8.38 4.11
N GLU A 82 -10.24 9.56 4.25
CA GLU A 82 -10.96 10.82 4.15
C GLU A 82 -11.56 11.03 2.76
N HIS A 83 -10.83 10.76 1.68
CA HIS A 83 -11.39 10.82 0.32
C HIS A 83 -12.56 9.85 0.13
N PHE A 84 -12.48 8.63 0.64
CA PHE A 84 -13.63 7.71 0.64
C PHE A 84 -14.81 8.28 1.41
N SER A 85 -14.54 8.94 2.54
CA SER A 85 -15.56 9.59 3.37
C SER A 85 -16.18 10.83 2.70
N GLU A 86 -15.46 11.50 1.81
CA GLU A 86 -16.01 12.58 0.96
C GLU A 86 -16.97 12.00 -0.10
N LEU A 87 -16.65 10.83 -0.65
CA LEU A 87 -17.50 10.14 -1.64
C LEU A 87 -18.71 9.45 -1.01
N TYR A 88 -18.56 8.92 0.21
CA TYR A 88 -19.60 8.20 0.96
C TYR A 88 -19.70 8.71 2.41
N PRO A 89 -20.27 9.92 2.63
CA PRO A 89 -20.34 10.51 3.96
C PRO A 89 -21.08 9.65 4.99
N SER A 90 -22.08 8.88 4.56
CA SER A 90 -22.86 7.97 5.42
C SER A 90 -22.05 6.82 6.00
N PHE A 91 -20.87 6.51 5.45
CA PHE A 91 -20.00 5.43 5.93
C PHE A 91 -18.86 5.93 6.81
N LYS A 92 -18.73 7.24 6.97
CA LYS A 92 -17.64 7.85 7.74
C LYS A 92 -17.72 7.46 9.22
N LYS A 93 -16.65 6.85 9.70
CA LYS A 93 -16.30 6.73 11.12
C LYS A 93 -15.20 7.71 11.49
N ASN A 94 -15.20 8.20 12.73
CA ASN A 94 -14.25 9.20 13.20
C ASN A 94 -13.09 8.57 13.99
N VAL A 95 -11.86 8.93 13.63
CA VAL A 95 -10.65 8.62 14.40
C VAL A 95 -10.50 9.67 15.49
N LYS A 96 -10.92 9.32 16.71
CA LYS A 96 -10.91 10.24 17.87
C LYS A 96 -9.50 10.44 18.43
N TYR A 97 -8.75 9.35 18.59
CA TYR A 97 -7.44 9.33 19.24
C TYR A 97 -6.44 8.55 18.39
N CYS A 98 -5.22 9.07 18.29
CA CYS A 98 -4.12 8.40 17.57
C CYS A 98 -2.77 8.67 18.25
N PRO A 99 -2.48 8.05 19.41
CA PRO A 99 -1.29 8.39 20.20
C PRO A 99 0.03 8.18 19.43
N ARG A 100 0.12 7.12 18.61
CA ARG A 100 1.35 6.78 17.86
C ARG A 100 1.68 7.74 16.72
N PHE A 101 0.68 8.43 16.18
CA PHE A 101 0.80 9.36 15.07
C PHE A 101 0.15 10.72 15.40
N HIS A 102 0.20 11.11 16.68
CA HIS A 102 -0.54 12.27 17.16
C HIS A 102 -0.11 13.55 16.44
N GLN A 103 1.20 13.76 16.34
CA GLN A 103 1.78 14.94 15.72
C GLN A 103 1.50 14.95 14.22
N GLU A 104 1.71 13.83 13.54
CA GLU A 104 1.48 13.69 12.10
C GLU A 104 0.01 13.95 11.74
N LEU A 105 -0.92 13.40 12.54
CA LEU A 105 -2.35 13.60 12.34
C LEU A 105 -2.78 15.04 12.63
N LEU A 106 -2.20 15.67 13.64
CA LEU A 106 -2.47 17.07 13.98
C LEU A 106 -1.98 18.00 12.87
N THR A 107 -0.72 17.86 12.44
CA THR A 107 -0.15 18.62 11.32
C THR A 107 -0.94 18.42 10.03
N TYR A 108 -1.36 17.18 9.73
CA TYR A 108 -2.22 16.92 8.58
C TYR A 108 -3.57 17.66 8.66
N ARG A 109 -4.21 17.69 9.84
CA ARG A 109 -5.51 18.38 10.04
C ARG A 109 -5.40 19.90 9.95
N GLU A 110 -4.26 20.47 10.31
CA GLU A 110 -3.98 21.90 10.18
C GLU A 110 -3.62 22.30 8.75
N THR A 111 -3.21 21.33 7.91
CA THR A 111 -2.87 21.57 6.51
C THR A 111 -4.11 21.98 5.72
N LYS A 112 -3.98 23.07 4.94
CA LYS A 112 -5.09 23.55 4.12
C LYS A 112 -5.30 22.61 2.94
N LYS A 113 -6.44 21.90 2.94
CA LYS A 113 -6.86 21.06 1.82
C LYS A 113 -7.01 21.91 0.56
N THR A 114 -6.30 21.52 -0.50
CA THR A 114 -6.37 22.17 -1.81
C THR A 114 -7.24 21.41 -2.80
N THR A 115 -7.60 20.17 -2.47
CA THR A 115 -8.40 19.29 -3.30
C THR A 115 -9.51 18.62 -2.50
N THR A 116 -10.56 18.21 -3.22
CA THR A 116 -11.65 17.38 -2.71
C THR A 116 -11.98 16.31 -3.74
N PHE A 117 -12.44 15.16 -3.28
CA PHE A 117 -12.89 14.07 -4.12
C PHE A 117 -14.40 14.15 -4.36
N VAL A 118 -14.79 14.11 -5.63
CA VAL A 118 -16.19 14.09 -6.05
C VAL A 118 -16.51 12.79 -6.77
N LYS A 119 -17.70 12.24 -6.51
CA LYS A 119 -18.16 10.99 -7.13
C LYS A 119 -18.30 11.19 -8.64
N LYS A 120 -17.84 10.21 -9.42
CA LYS A 120 -18.05 10.21 -10.88
C LYS A 120 -19.51 9.85 -11.19
N GLU A 121 -20.15 10.64 -12.05
CA GLU A 121 -21.56 10.44 -12.45
C GLU A 121 -21.75 9.15 -13.27
N LYS A 122 -20.78 8.81 -14.11
CA LYS A 122 -20.72 7.53 -14.83
C LYS A 122 -19.46 6.80 -14.40
N ILE A 123 -19.64 5.73 -13.65
CA ILE A 123 -18.63 4.70 -13.51
C ILE A 123 -18.72 3.90 -14.81
N THR A 124 -17.77 4.04 -15.72
CA THR A 124 -17.74 3.22 -16.94
C THR A 124 -17.84 1.75 -16.57
N GLU A 125 -18.98 1.14 -16.91
CA GLU A 125 -19.45 -0.17 -16.49
C GLU A 125 -18.61 -1.29 -17.12
N ASN A 126 -17.40 -1.51 -16.59
CA ASN A 126 -16.69 -2.80 -16.61
C ASN A 126 -15.33 -2.65 -15.92
N HIS A 127 -15.32 -2.06 -14.73
CA HIS A 127 -14.13 -2.17 -13.90
C HIS A 127 -14.19 -3.52 -13.17
N ASP A 128 -13.43 -4.49 -13.67
CA ASP A 128 -13.06 -5.73 -12.96
C ASP A 128 -12.71 -5.43 -11.48
N PHE A 129 -12.14 -4.24 -11.25
CA PHE A 129 -11.79 -3.70 -9.96
C PHE A 129 -12.99 -3.50 -9.01
N LEU A 130 -14.14 -3.03 -9.49
CA LEU A 130 -15.35 -2.87 -8.67
C LEU A 130 -16.03 -4.20 -8.39
N ASN A 131 -16.02 -5.10 -9.37
CA ASN A 131 -16.50 -6.48 -9.19
C ASN A 131 -15.72 -7.21 -8.10
N VAL A 132 -14.41 -6.92 -7.98
CA VAL A 132 -13.57 -7.48 -6.92
C VAL A 132 -13.94 -6.90 -5.54
N VAL A 133 -14.23 -5.61 -5.44
CA VAL A 133 -14.66 -4.97 -4.17
C VAL A 133 -16.07 -5.41 -3.76
N SER A 134 -16.98 -5.59 -4.73
CA SER A 134 -18.36 -6.03 -4.49
C SER A 134 -18.51 -7.56 -4.40
N LYS A 135 -17.43 -8.33 -4.60
CA LYS A 135 -17.49 -9.79 -4.60
C LYS A 135 -18.04 -10.32 -3.27
N GLY A 136 -19.19 -10.98 -3.32
CA GLY A 136 -19.88 -11.51 -2.15
C GLY A 136 -20.73 -10.48 -1.38
N HIS A 137 -21.06 -9.35 -2.01
CA HIS A 137 -21.93 -8.29 -1.48
C HIS A 137 -23.17 -8.09 -2.35
N SER A 138 -24.24 -7.54 -1.77
CA SER A 138 -25.49 -7.31 -2.49
C SER A 138 -25.35 -6.26 -3.60
N ASN A 139 -24.50 -5.25 -3.39
CA ASN A 139 -24.21 -4.21 -4.36
C ASN A 139 -22.82 -3.60 -4.11
N VAL A 140 -22.37 -2.74 -5.05
CA VAL A 140 -21.06 -2.07 -5.00
C VAL A 140 -20.93 -1.18 -3.77
N GLU A 141 -22.00 -0.53 -3.35
CA GLU A 141 -22.00 0.39 -2.21
C GLU A 141 -21.77 -0.35 -0.88
N GLU A 142 -22.36 -1.53 -0.70
CA GLU A 142 -22.09 -2.39 0.46
C GLU A 142 -20.63 -2.90 0.47
N GLY A 143 -20.11 -3.29 -0.70
CA GLY A 143 -18.70 -3.67 -0.86
C GLY A 143 -17.76 -2.52 -0.47
N ILE A 144 -18.06 -1.29 -0.92
CA ILE A 144 -17.31 -0.09 -0.55
C ILE A 144 -17.42 0.19 0.95
N LYS A 145 -18.61 0.09 1.55
CA LYS A 145 -18.80 0.26 2.99
C LYS A 145 -17.94 -0.70 3.79
N LYS A 146 -17.90 -1.97 3.40
CA LYS A 146 -17.05 -2.98 4.06
C LYS A 146 -15.56 -2.70 3.85
N HIS A 147 -15.16 -2.27 2.66
CA HIS A 147 -13.79 -1.85 2.38
C HIS A 147 -13.36 -0.66 3.22
N MET A 148 -14.20 0.36 3.34
CA MET A 148 -13.98 1.51 4.22
C MET A 148 -13.88 1.11 5.69
N ASN A 149 -14.70 0.15 6.15
CA ASN A 149 -14.60 -0.37 7.51
C ASN A 149 -13.24 -1.03 7.76
N ARG A 150 -12.73 -1.84 6.82
CA ARG A 150 -11.41 -2.46 6.92
C ARG A 150 -10.28 -1.43 6.93
N ASN A 151 -10.35 -0.42 6.06
CA ASN A 151 -9.40 0.70 6.07
C ASN A 151 -9.41 1.43 7.42
N PHE A 152 -10.61 1.69 7.97
CA PHE A 152 -10.74 2.31 9.29
C PHE A 152 -10.14 1.44 10.40
N ASP A 153 -10.43 0.14 10.41
CA ASP A 153 -9.90 -0.79 11.41
C ASP A 153 -8.36 -0.84 11.36
N GLU A 154 -7.77 -0.79 10.17
CA GLU A 154 -6.31 -0.69 10.02
C GLU A 154 -5.76 0.66 10.53
N ILE A 155 -6.44 1.77 10.26
CA ILE A 155 -6.05 3.09 10.80
C ILE A 155 -6.06 3.06 12.33
N ILE A 156 -7.09 2.46 12.95
CA ILE A 156 -7.15 2.31 14.41
C ILE A 156 -6.02 1.40 14.92
N GLN A 157 -5.74 0.29 14.23
CA GLN A 157 -4.61 -0.57 14.57
C GLN A 157 -3.28 0.20 14.54
N LEU A 158 -3.04 1.00 13.49
CA LEU A 158 -1.86 1.85 13.39
C LEU A 158 -1.81 2.87 14.53
N CYS A 159 -2.94 3.50 14.85
CA CYS A 159 -3.02 4.47 15.94
C CYS A 159 -2.67 3.90 17.32
N GLU A 160 -3.09 2.66 17.59
CA GLU A 160 -2.84 1.97 18.87
C GLU A 160 -1.45 1.34 18.92
N GLN A 161 -1.08 0.59 17.88
CA GLN A 161 0.11 -0.28 17.86
C GLN A 161 1.31 0.38 17.19
N GLY A 162 1.09 1.31 16.26
CA GLY A 162 2.15 1.93 15.45
C GLY A 162 2.62 1.06 14.29
N TYR A 163 1.92 -0.03 13.99
CA TYR A 163 2.18 -0.92 12.85
C TYR A 163 0.90 -1.67 12.45
N SER A 164 0.89 -2.21 11.24
CA SER A 164 -0.10 -3.14 10.72
C SER A 164 0.60 -4.19 9.86
N HIS A 165 -0.06 -5.31 9.57
CA HIS A 165 0.51 -6.30 8.65
C HIS A 165 0.78 -5.70 7.27
N ASN A 166 -0.14 -4.89 6.76
CA ASN A 166 0.00 -4.24 5.45
C ASN A 166 1.09 -3.16 5.42
N TYR A 167 1.36 -2.51 6.56
CA TYR A 167 2.53 -1.64 6.69
C TYR A 167 3.82 -2.43 6.44
N TYR A 168 3.97 -3.63 7.00
CA TYR A 168 5.15 -4.45 6.75
C TYR A 168 5.24 -4.93 5.30
N ILE A 169 4.10 -5.20 4.63
CA ILE A 169 4.09 -5.45 3.19
C ILE A 169 4.64 -4.25 2.43
N TYR A 170 4.24 -3.03 2.78
CA TYR A 170 4.77 -1.79 2.19
C TYR A 170 6.26 -1.62 2.46
N GLU A 171 6.70 -1.80 3.71
CA GLU A 171 8.11 -1.66 4.11
C GLU A 171 9.02 -2.68 3.40
N ASN A 172 8.56 -3.92 3.28
CA ASN A 172 9.24 -4.95 2.51
C ASN A 172 9.34 -4.55 1.04
N LEU A 173 8.26 -4.02 0.46
CA LEU A 173 8.26 -3.57 -0.93
C LEU A 173 9.27 -2.45 -1.17
N VAL A 174 9.30 -1.44 -0.30
CA VAL A 174 10.31 -0.36 -0.33
C VAL A 174 11.73 -0.91 -0.24
N THR A 175 11.95 -1.89 0.63
CA THR A 175 13.26 -2.50 0.82
C THR A 175 13.70 -3.29 -0.41
N LEU A 176 12.83 -4.15 -0.94
CA LEU A 176 13.12 -4.98 -2.11
C LEU A 176 13.27 -4.14 -3.38
N SER A 177 12.54 -3.05 -3.53
CA SER A 177 12.62 -2.17 -4.71
C SER A 177 13.91 -1.35 -4.82
N LYS A 178 14.78 -1.39 -3.80
CA LYS A 178 16.11 -0.77 -3.88
C LYS A 178 17.00 -1.47 -4.92
N GLU A 179 16.76 -2.75 -5.18
CA GLU A 179 17.44 -3.46 -6.24
C GLU A 179 16.91 -3.01 -7.61
N PRO A 180 17.79 -2.63 -8.54
CA PRO A 180 17.37 -2.18 -9.86
C PRO A 180 16.64 -3.31 -10.60
N GLY A 181 15.51 -2.98 -11.19
CA GLY A 181 14.73 -3.93 -12.01
C GLY A 181 13.67 -4.74 -11.26
N VAL A 182 13.53 -4.58 -9.93
CA VAL A 182 12.44 -5.24 -9.17
C VAL A 182 11.07 -4.66 -9.52
N ILE A 183 10.98 -3.32 -9.61
CA ILE A 183 9.75 -2.63 -9.98
C ILE A 183 9.93 -1.98 -11.35
N LEU A 184 9.28 -2.57 -12.34
CA LEU A 184 9.33 -2.18 -13.75
C LEU A 184 7.99 -1.59 -14.20
N ARG A 185 7.98 -1.00 -15.40
CA ARG A 185 6.77 -0.49 -16.05
C ARG A 185 6.03 -1.61 -16.76
N ASN A 186 5.65 -2.64 -16.02
CA ASN A 186 4.98 -3.82 -16.56
C ASN A 186 3.79 -4.26 -15.70
N LYS A 187 2.99 -5.17 -16.27
CA LYS A 187 1.78 -5.72 -15.65
C LYS A 187 2.06 -6.40 -14.31
N GLU A 188 3.16 -7.12 -14.21
CA GLU A 188 3.56 -7.84 -13.00
C GLU A 188 3.82 -6.87 -11.84
N SER A 189 4.66 -5.85 -12.07
CA SER A 189 4.97 -4.82 -11.08
C SER A 189 3.73 -4.02 -10.67
N TYR A 190 2.84 -3.72 -11.62
CA TYR A 190 1.55 -3.10 -11.31
C TYR A 190 0.71 -3.97 -10.37
N ASN A 191 0.58 -5.26 -10.65
CA ASN A 191 -0.15 -6.18 -9.77
C ASN A 191 0.53 -6.36 -8.41
N ILE A 192 1.87 -6.32 -8.33
CA ILE A 192 2.60 -6.32 -7.06
C ILE A 192 2.23 -5.09 -6.22
N LEU A 193 2.20 -3.90 -6.82
CA LEU A 193 1.81 -2.67 -6.12
C LEU A 193 0.38 -2.77 -5.58
N LEU A 194 -0.56 -3.27 -6.39
CA LEU A 194 -1.96 -3.40 -5.99
C LEU A 194 -2.22 -4.41 -4.87
N LYS A 195 -1.24 -5.21 -4.46
CA LYS A 195 -1.34 -6.04 -3.24
C LYS A 195 -1.22 -5.23 -1.95
N ASN A 196 -0.81 -3.96 -2.04
CA ASN A 196 -0.73 -3.07 -0.90
C ASN A 196 -1.95 -2.12 -0.82
N PRO A 197 -2.52 -1.89 0.38
CA PRO A 197 -3.72 -1.06 0.52
C PRO A 197 -3.57 0.34 -0.04
N ILE A 198 -2.44 1.03 0.14
CA ILE A 198 -2.34 2.43 -0.29
C ILE A 198 -2.38 2.55 -1.82
N PHE A 199 -1.79 1.61 -2.55
CA PHE A 199 -1.84 1.61 -4.02
C PHE A 199 -3.20 1.13 -4.54
N PHE A 200 -3.77 0.08 -3.91
CA PHE A 200 -5.11 -0.40 -4.21
C PHE A 200 -6.18 0.67 -3.99
N ASN A 201 -6.17 1.31 -2.83
CA ASN A 201 -7.09 2.37 -2.45
C ASN A 201 -6.99 3.56 -3.40
N GLN A 202 -5.78 3.95 -3.80
CA GLN A 202 -5.63 5.02 -4.78
C GLN A 202 -6.28 4.64 -6.11
N LYS A 203 -6.06 3.41 -6.59
CA LYS A 203 -6.72 2.93 -7.80
C LYS A 203 -8.24 2.89 -7.65
N LEU A 204 -8.75 2.47 -6.49
CA LEU A 204 -10.18 2.47 -6.21
C LEU A 204 -10.76 3.87 -6.28
N LEU A 205 -10.15 4.84 -5.57
CA LEU A 205 -10.57 6.22 -5.51
C LEU A 205 -10.63 6.87 -6.88
N THR A 206 -9.60 6.68 -7.72
CA THR A 206 -9.61 7.22 -9.09
C THR A 206 -10.59 6.49 -10.01
N THR A 207 -11.02 5.27 -9.65
CA THR A 207 -12.07 4.55 -10.39
C THR A 207 -13.45 5.12 -10.08
N ILE A 208 -13.77 5.41 -8.82
CA ILE A 208 -15.11 5.82 -8.38
C ILE A 208 -15.31 7.33 -8.23
N GLY A 209 -14.21 8.09 -8.17
CA GLY A 209 -14.23 9.53 -7.97
C GLY A 209 -13.16 10.24 -8.79
N SER A 210 -13.21 11.58 -8.76
CA SER A 210 -12.20 12.45 -9.34
C SER A 210 -11.81 13.55 -8.36
N GLU A 211 -10.54 13.90 -8.38
CA GLU A 211 -10.00 14.99 -7.60
C GLU A 211 -10.36 16.34 -8.26
N ARG A 212 -10.95 17.25 -7.50
CA ARG A 212 -11.24 18.62 -7.92
C ARG A 212 -10.46 19.60 -7.05
N ARG A 213 -9.84 20.60 -7.68
CA ARG A 213 -9.17 21.68 -6.96
C ARG A 213 -10.19 22.59 -6.29
N ILE A 214 -9.98 22.86 -5.01
CA ILE A 214 -10.72 23.87 -4.27
C ILE A 214 -10.13 25.22 -4.69
N GLN A 215 -10.92 26.06 -5.35
CA GLN A 215 -10.50 27.43 -5.64
C GLN A 215 -10.39 28.18 -4.31
N SER A 216 -9.16 28.39 -3.86
CA SER A 216 -8.90 29.19 -2.68
C SER A 216 -7.78 30.18 -2.96
N ARG A 217 -7.99 31.44 -2.59
CA ARG A 217 -6.93 32.45 -2.56
C ARG A 217 -5.98 32.05 -1.42
N GLY A 218 -4.76 31.66 -1.76
CA GLY A 218 -3.76 31.19 -0.79
C GLY A 218 -2.95 32.35 -0.21
N ILE A 219 -2.67 32.27 1.10
CA ILE A 219 -1.63 33.08 1.74
C ILE A 219 -0.33 32.29 1.59
N ALA A 220 0.77 32.97 1.23
CA ALA A 220 2.05 32.35 0.85
C ALA A 220 2.70 31.47 1.94
N SER A 221 2.29 31.59 3.21
CA SER A 221 2.86 30.85 4.35
C SER A 221 2.13 29.55 4.72
N THR A 222 1.07 29.18 4.01
CA THR A 222 0.27 27.99 4.38
C THR A 222 0.93 26.71 3.86
N THR A 223 1.08 25.70 4.71
CA THR A 223 1.48 24.36 4.29
C THR A 223 0.45 23.83 3.27
N LEU A 224 0.94 23.51 2.08
CA LEU A 224 0.11 22.99 1.00
C LEU A 224 -0.12 21.50 1.19
N ASP A 225 -1.28 21.05 0.72
CA ASP A 225 -1.64 19.63 0.69
C ASP A 225 -0.58 18.79 -0.03
N GLN A 226 -0.13 17.71 0.62
CA GLN A 226 0.98 16.87 0.15
C GLN A 226 0.45 15.62 -0.58
N ASP A 227 1.14 15.20 -1.63
CA ASP A 227 0.83 13.98 -2.40
C ASP A 227 1.60 12.78 -1.84
N PHE A 228 1.11 12.23 -0.72
CA PHE A 228 1.73 11.07 -0.06
C PHE A 228 1.84 9.85 -0.96
N ILE A 229 0.91 9.65 -1.91
CA ILE A 229 0.97 8.52 -2.83
C ILE A 229 2.04 8.71 -3.89
N LYS A 230 2.28 9.95 -4.36
CA LYS A 230 3.43 10.24 -5.22
C LYS A 230 4.74 9.89 -4.52
N GLU A 231 4.92 10.31 -3.27
CA GLU A 231 6.12 9.97 -2.48
C GLU A 231 6.22 8.45 -2.21
N ALA A 232 5.12 7.79 -1.82
CA ALA A 232 5.13 6.35 -1.58
C ALA A 232 5.47 5.56 -2.86
N SER A 233 4.96 6.00 -4.01
CA SER A 233 5.30 5.45 -5.33
C SER A 233 6.77 5.68 -5.69
N HIS A 234 7.33 6.82 -5.31
CA HIS A 234 8.74 7.14 -5.51
C HIS A 234 9.64 6.16 -4.74
N ARG A 235 9.35 5.93 -3.46
CA ARG A 235 10.15 5.05 -2.59
C ARG A 235 10.15 3.59 -2.99
N VAL A 236 9.08 3.12 -3.62
CA VAL A 236 9.00 1.75 -4.16
C VAL A 236 9.56 1.64 -5.59
N GLY A 237 10.24 2.66 -6.11
CA GLY A 237 10.76 2.67 -7.49
C GLY A 237 9.67 2.79 -8.58
N ALA A 238 8.41 2.98 -8.20
CA ALA A 238 7.26 3.07 -9.08
C ALA A 238 6.88 4.51 -9.41
N LYS A 239 7.85 5.41 -9.72
CA LYS A 239 7.56 6.83 -10.03
C LYS A 239 6.44 6.99 -11.07
N TRP A 240 6.31 6.03 -12.00
CA TRP A 240 5.30 5.99 -13.06
C TRP A 240 3.85 5.79 -12.55
N PHE A 241 3.65 5.21 -11.37
CA PHE A 241 2.34 4.80 -10.87
C PHE A 241 1.40 5.99 -10.65
N SER A 242 1.88 7.05 -10.00
CA SER A 242 1.10 8.26 -9.75
C SER A 242 0.68 8.97 -11.05
N TYR A 243 1.51 8.90 -12.09
CA TYR A 243 1.18 9.43 -13.42
C TYR A 243 0.20 8.55 -14.19
N TYR A 244 0.35 7.23 -14.07
CA TYR A 244 -0.59 6.28 -14.68
C TYR A 244 -2.02 6.49 -14.19
N LEU A 245 -2.19 6.79 -12.89
CA LEU A 245 -3.51 6.98 -12.29
C LEU A 245 -4.20 8.30 -12.63
N LYS A 246 -3.45 9.31 -13.09
CA LYS A 246 -3.99 10.64 -13.48
C LYS A 246 -4.49 10.67 -14.94
N ARG A 247 -4.28 9.58 -15.69
CA ARG A 247 -4.71 9.41 -17.08
C ARG A 247 -6.08 8.76 -17.15
#